data_AF-A0A5N5F369-F1
#
_entry.id   AF-A0A5N5F369-F1
#
_cell.length_a   1.000
_cell.length_b   1.000
_cell.length_c   1.000
_cell.angle_alpha   90.00
_cell.angle_beta   90.00
_cell.angle_gamma   90.00
#
_symmetry.space_group_name_H-M   'P 1'
#
loop_
_entity.id
_entity.type
_entity.pdbx_description
1 polymer ?
#
loop_
_entity_poly.entity_id
_entity_poly.type
_entity_poly.pdbx_seq_one_letter_code
_entity_poly.pdbx_strand_id
1 'polypeptide(L)'
;MMSSVEQATKKGHAVFLAKLLHLRGFHITFVNTKFNHNCLIWSKGPDSVKGLPDFVFKTIPDGLPPSNKDGTQDIPTLCDSIKKTCFGLFKELVARSIPHLKCHKLLA
;
A
#
# COMPACT_ATOMS: atom_id res chain seq x y z
N MET A 1 23.45 14.16 11.59
CA MET A 1 22.22 14.18 12.41
C MET A 1 21.20 15.03 11.68
N MET A 2 20.18 14.42 11.09
CA MET A 2 19.10 15.17 10.44
C MET A 2 18.03 15.54 11.49
N SER A 3 17.54 16.77 11.41
CA SER A 3 16.77 17.43 12.47
C SER A 3 15.38 16.81 12.65
N SER A 4 14.78 16.94 13.84
CA SER A 4 13.43 16.48 14.19
C SER A 4 12.31 17.01 13.27
N VAL A 5 12.59 17.96 12.37
CA VAL A 5 11.63 18.50 11.40
C VAL A 5 11.46 17.59 10.17
N GLU A 6 12.49 16.81 9.78
CA GLU A 6 12.39 15.89 8.63
C GLU A 6 11.67 14.57 8.94
N GLN A 7 11.59 14.18 10.22
CA GLN A 7 10.75 13.06 10.64
C GLN A 7 9.25 13.40 10.59
N ALA A 8 8.88 14.69 10.61
CA ALA A 8 7.50 15.13 10.69
C ALA A 8 6.76 15.18 9.33
N THR A 9 7.47 15.18 8.20
CA THR A 9 6.86 15.24 6.86
C THR A 9 6.53 13.88 6.23
N LYS A 10 6.93 12.75 6.86
CA LYS A 10 6.52 11.38 6.46
C LYS A 10 5.40 10.80 7.33
N LYS A 11 4.44 11.61 7.77
CA LYS A 11 3.12 11.09 8.15
C LYS A 11 2.39 10.75 6.85
N GLY A 12 2.49 9.50 6.39
CA GLY A 12 1.68 9.03 5.26
C GLY A 12 0.20 9.25 5.57
N HIS A 13 -0.38 10.32 5.02
CA HIS A 13 -1.74 10.77 5.33
C HIS A 13 -2.78 9.69 5.03
N ALA A 14 -2.53 8.85 4.01
CA ALA A 14 -3.38 7.73 3.66
C ALA A 14 -3.48 6.66 4.78
N VAL A 15 -2.36 6.29 5.43
CA VAL A 15 -2.39 5.32 6.53
C VAL A 15 -3.09 5.92 7.75
N PHE A 16 -2.91 7.22 7.99
CA PHE A 16 -3.61 7.90 9.07
C PHE A 16 -5.12 7.92 8.85
N LEU A 17 -5.57 8.29 7.65
CA LEU A 17 -6.98 8.24 7.28
C LEU A 17 -7.56 6.83 7.40
N ALA A 18 -6.83 5.82 6.92
CA ALA A 18 -7.24 4.43 7.06
C ALA A 18 -7.43 4.01 8.53
N LYS A 19 -6.54 4.43 9.43
CA LYS A 19 -6.68 4.21 10.88
C LYS A 19 -7.89 4.92 11.46
N LEU A 20 -8.16 6.16 11.04
CA LEU A 20 -9.37 6.88 11.48
C LEU A 20 -10.65 6.17 11.04
N LEU A 21 -10.69 5.64 9.81
CA LEU A 21 -11.83 4.87 9.32
C LEU A 21 -11.97 3.55 10.09
N HIS A 22 -10.87 2.86 10.39
CA HIS A 22 -10.88 1.65 11.22
C HIS A 22 -11.46 1.91 12.62
N LEU A 23 -11.11 3.04 13.25
CA LEU A 23 -11.71 3.45 14.53
C LEU A 23 -13.22 3.70 14.45
N ARG A 24 -13.79 3.88 13.24
CA ARG A 24 -15.24 3.99 13.01
C ARG A 24 -15.91 2.63 12.74
N GLY A 25 -15.18 1.53 12.87
CA GLY A 25 -15.70 0.17 12.73
C GLY A 25 -15.57 -0.42 11.32
N PHE A 26 -14.82 0.21 10.42
CA PHE A 26 -14.58 -0.34 9.09
C PHE A 26 -13.46 -1.39 9.12
N HIS A 27 -13.68 -2.53 8.47
CA HIS A 27 -12.60 -3.44 8.12
C HIS A 27 -11.76 -2.84 6.99
N ILE A 28 -10.46 -2.72 7.21
CA ILE A 28 -9.54 -2.06 6.27
C ILE A 28 -8.54 -3.07 5.74
N THR A 29 -8.46 -3.18 4.41
CA THR A 29 -7.29 -3.77 3.74
C THR A 29 -6.51 -2.65 3.06
N PHE A 30 -5.38 -2.27 3.63
CA PHE A 30 -4.52 -1.22 3.10
C PHE A 30 -3.50 -1.81 2.11
N VAL A 31 -3.62 -1.46 0.84
CA VAL A 31 -2.75 -1.99 -0.23
C VAL A 31 -1.61 -1.01 -0.52
N ASN A 32 -0.38 -1.44 -0.28
CA ASN A 32 0.85 -0.71 -0.59
C ASN A 32 1.49 -1.25 -1.88
N THR A 33 2.33 -0.44 -2.53
CA THR A 33 3.38 -0.98 -3.41
C THR A 33 4.49 -1.61 -2.56
N LYS A 34 5.29 -2.50 -3.15
CA LYS A 34 6.44 -3.11 -2.45
C LYS A 34 7.43 -2.07 -1.95
N PHE A 35 7.70 -1.04 -2.76
CA PHE A 35 8.53 0.08 -2.34
C PHE A 35 7.94 0.85 -1.16
N ASN A 36 6.66 1.26 -1.23
CA ASN A 36 6.03 2.02 -0.14
C ASN A 36 5.93 1.23 1.17
N HIS A 37 5.68 -0.08 1.08
CA HIS A 37 5.69 -0.98 2.23
C HIS A 37 7.06 -0.99 2.91
N ASN A 38 8.14 -1.12 2.11
CA ASN A 38 9.51 -1.09 2.61
C ASN A 38 9.88 0.28 3.18
N CYS A 39 9.49 1.39 2.54
CA CYS A 39 9.70 2.73 3.07
C CYS A 39 9.05 2.93 4.45
N LEU A 40 7.87 2.35 4.66
CA LEU A 40 7.20 2.41 5.95
C LEU A 40 7.97 1.61 7.02
N ILE A 41 8.43 0.40 6.69
CA ILE A 41 9.29 -0.40 7.57
C ILE A 41 10.60 0.32 7.89
N TRP A 42 11.26 0.89 6.88
CA TRP A 42 12.53 1.59 7.03
C TRP A 42 12.42 2.83 7.91
N SER A 43 11.28 3.52 7.87
CA SER A 43 11.06 4.75 8.63
C SER A 43 10.47 4.52 10.03
N LYS A 44 9.66 3.48 10.23
CA LYS A 44 8.87 3.27 11.46
C LYS A 44 9.03 1.87 12.08
N GLY A 45 9.90 1.03 11.52
CA GLY A 45 10.14 -0.33 11.98
C GLY A 45 9.15 -1.37 11.41
N PRO A 46 9.45 -2.67 11.55
CA PRO A 46 8.65 -3.75 10.99
C PRO A 46 7.24 -3.85 11.60
N ASP A 47 7.06 -3.43 12.85
CA ASP A 47 5.75 -3.43 13.50
C ASP A 47 4.76 -2.44 12.85
N SER A 48 5.25 -1.47 12.09
CA SER A 48 4.41 -0.48 11.40
C SER A 48 3.46 -1.09 10.35
N VAL A 49 3.73 -2.32 9.90
CA VAL A 49 2.94 -3.07 8.91
C VAL A 49 2.39 -4.40 9.44
N LYS A 50 2.54 -4.67 10.74
CA LYS A 50 2.10 -5.95 11.36
C LYS A 50 0.59 -6.18 11.25
N GLY A 51 -0.19 -5.11 11.16
CA GLY A 51 -1.65 -5.17 11.01
C GLY A 51 -2.39 -5.69 12.25
N LEU A 52 -3.70 -5.80 12.12
CA LEU A 52 -4.68 -6.38 13.06
C LEU A 52 -5.62 -7.31 12.26
N PRO A 53 -6.43 -8.16 12.91
CA PRO A 53 -7.35 -9.06 12.20
C PRO A 53 -8.27 -8.37 11.17
N ASP A 54 -8.66 -7.13 11.47
CA ASP A 54 -9.54 -6.27 10.68
C ASP A 54 -8.84 -5.04 10.08
N PHE A 55 -7.53 -4.90 10.29
CA PHE A 55 -6.67 -3.89 9.66
C PHE A 55 -5.47 -4.57 9.02
N VAL A 56 -5.58 -4.93 7.75
CA VAL A 56 -4.58 -5.77 7.08
C VAL A 56 -3.78 -4.94 6.09
N PHE A 57 -2.45 -5.01 6.17
CA PHE A 57 -1.58 -4.51 5.11
C PHE A 57 -1.38 -5.59 4.05
N LYS A 58 -1.54 -5.22 2.79
CA LYS A 58 -1.18 -6.05 1.63
C LYS A 58 -0.21 -5.29 0.74
N THR A 59 0.50 -6.02 -0.09
CA THR A 59 1.52 -5.46 -0.99
C THR A 59 1.29 -5.96 -2.41
N ILE A 60 1.39 -5.05 -3.38
CA ILE A 60 1.50 -5.34 -4.80
C ILE A 60 2.86 -4.86 -5.32
N PRO A 61 3.49 -5.53 -6.29
CA PRO A 61 4.67 -4.98 -6.95
C PRO A 61 4.28 -3.74 -7.77
N ASP A 62 5.16 -2.76 -7.81
CA ASP A 62 5.03 -1.53 -8.61
C ASP A 62 5.58 -1.68 -10.03
N GLY A 63 6.11 -2.86 -10.39
CA GLY A 63 6.66 -3.19 -11.70
C GLY A 63 8.02 -2.57 -11.99
N LEU A 64 8.66 -1.95 -11.00
CA LEU A 64 9.99 -1.35 -11.11
C LEU A 64 11.08 -2.27 -10.53
N PRO A 65 12.34 -2.11 -10.98
CA PRO A 65 13.47 -2.75 -10.30
C PRO A 65 13.59 -2.26 -8.85
N PRO A 66 14.25 -3.03 -7.96
CA PRO A 66 14.47 -2.61 -6.58
C PRO A 66 15.13 -1.23 -6.51
N SER A 67 14.50 -0.31 -5.77
CA SER A 67 15.04 1.03 -5.53
C SER A 67 15.80 1.09 -4.21
N ASN A 68 16.78 1.99 -4.15
CA ASN A 68 17.57 2.24 -2.95
C ASN A 68 16.71 2.85 -1.82
N LYS A 69 17.09 2.57 -0.57
CA LYS A 69 16.38 3.04 0.64
C LYS A 69 16.26 4.56 0.74
N ASP A 70 17.25 5.28 0.24
CA ASP A 70 17.34 6.74 0.31
C ASP A 70 16.97 7.43 -1.01
N GLY A 71 16.53 6.66 -2.01
CA GLY A 71 16.17 7.16 -3.33
C GLY A 71 14.69 7.48 -3.46
N THR A 72 14.38 8.61 -4.09
CA THR A 72 13.04 8.88 -4.63
C THR A 72 12.85 8.04 -5.89
N GLN A 73 11.72 7.34 -6.04
CA GLN A 73 11.41 6.67 -7.30
C GLN A 73 11.21 7.71 -8.41
N ASP A 74 11.66 7.40 -9.62
CA ASP A 74 11.35 8.22 -10.79
C ASP A 74 9.84 8.21 -11.04
N ILE A 75 9.20 9.36 -10.82
CA ILE A 75 7.74 9.48 -10.82
C ILE A 75 7.13 9.17 -12.19
N PRO A 76 7.65 9.68 -13.32
CA PRO A 76 7.12 9.31 -14.64
C PRO A 76 7.18 7.80 -14.90
N THR A 77 8.34 7.16 -14.64
CA THR A 77 8.50 5.71 -14.83
C THR A 77 7.57 4.91 -13.92
N LEU A 78 7.41 5.35 -12.66
CA LEU A 78 6.48 4.74 -11.71
C LEU A 78 5.03 4.83 -12.21
N CYS A 79 4.60 6.00 -12.68
CA CYS A 79 3.24 6.18 -13.20
C CYS A 79 2.96 5.25 -14.38
N ASP A 80 3.90 5.13 -15.32
CA ASP A 80 3.76 4.25 -16.47
C ASP A 80 3.77 2.77 -16.08
N SER A 81 4.63 2.38 -15.14
CA SER A 81 4.68 1.01 -14.62
C SER A 81 3.39 0.63 -13.89
N ILE A 82 2.86 1.51 -13.02
CA ILE A 82 1.61 1.29 -12.29
C ILE A 82 0.45 1.04 -13.26
N LYS A 83 0.33 1.86 -14.32
CA LYS A 83 -0.73 1.70 -15.33
C LYS A 83 -0.68 0.33 -16.01
N LYS A 84 0.53 -0.17 -16.29
CA LYS A 84 0.74 -1.45 -16.98
C LYS A 84 0.58 -2.67 -16.09
N THR A 85 1.02 -2.58 -14.83
CA THR A 85 1.20 -3.76 -13.96
C THR A 85 0.18 -3.84 -12.83
N CYS A 86 -0.13 -2.74 -12.16
CA CYS A 86 -0.89 -2.76 -10.91
C CYS A 86 -2.37 -3.12 -11.11
N PHE A 87 -2.97 -2.82 -12.26
CA PHE A 87 -4.41 -3.07 -12.46
C PHE A 87 -4.79 -4.55 -12.37
N GLY A 88 -4.07 -5.43 -13.10
CA GLY A 88 -4.31 -6.87 -13.05
C GLY A 88 -4.11 -7.44 -11.66
N LEU A 89 -2.99 -7.08 -11.04
CA LEU A 89 -2.61 -7.52 -9.70
C LEU A 89 -3.59 -7.05 -8.62
N PHE A 90 -4.10 -5.81 -8.75
CA PHE A 90 -5.09 -5.28 -7.84
C PHE A 90 -6.42 -6.05 -7.96
N LYS A 91 -6.88 -6.36 -9.18
CA LYS A 91 -8.08 -7.19 -9.38
C LYS A 91 -7.94 -8.57 -8.74
N GLU A 92 -6.81 -9.24 -8.94
CA GLU A 92 -6.53 -10.54 -8.31
C GLU A 92 -6.52 -10.45 -6.79
N LEU A 93 -5.93 -9.38 -6.25
CA LEU A 93 -5.89 -9.13 -4.81
C LEU A 93 -7.31 -8.92 -4.26
N VAL A 94 -8.15 -8.11 -4.91
CA VAL A 94 -9.54 -7.87 -4.50
C VAL A 94 -10.35 -9.17 -4.54
N ALA A 95 -10.22 -9.96 -5.61
CA ALA A 95 -10.91 -11.23 -5.76
C ALA A 95 -10.56 -12.22 -4.64
N ARG A 96 -9.32 -12.20 -4.15
CA ARG A 96 -8.89 -13.03 -3.02
C ARG A 96 -9.30 -12.47 -1.65
N SER A 97 -9.32 -11.14 -1.50
CA SER A 97 -9.61 -10.49 -0.22
C SER A 97 -11.10 -10.47 0.13
N ILE A 98 -11.99 -10.65 -0.85
CA ILE A 98 -13.44 -10.67 -0.62
C ILE A 98 -13.99 -12.06 -0.98
N PRO A 99 -14.10 -13.00 -0.03
CA PRO A 99 -14.48 -14.40 -0.32
C PRO A 99 -15.91 -14.55 -0.90
N HIS A 100 -16.76 -13.53 -0.80
CA HIS A 100 -18.14 -13.57 -1.31
C HIS A 100 -18.38 -12.79 -2.60
N LEU A 101 -17.40 -12.06 -3.15
CA LEU A 101 -17.53 -11.48 -4.49
C LEU A 101 -17.20 -12.54 -5.53
N LYS A 102 -18.10 -13.50 -5.73
CA LYS A 102 -18.16 -14.21 -7.01
C LYS A 102 -18.56 -13.16 -8.03
N CYS A 103 -17.62 -12.83 -8.91
CA CYS A 103 -17.89 -12.05 -10.12
C CYS A 103 -19.02 -12.77 -10.85
N HIS A 104 -20.26 -12.33 -10.64
CA HIS A 104 -21.38 -12.81 -11.44
C HIS A 104 -21.03 -12.33 -12.84
N LYS A 105 -20.62 -13.25 -13.71
CA LYS A 105 -20.51 -12.98 -15.14
C LYS A 105 -21.85 -12.36 -15.52
N LEU A 106 -21.88 -11.06 -15.75
CA LEU A 106 -22.89 -10.46 -16.59
C LEU A 106 -22.60 -11.00 -17.98
N LEU A 107 -23.21 -12.16 -18.27
CA LEU A 107 -23.52 -12.55 -19.63
C LEU A 107 -24.60 -11.58 -20.08
N ALA A 108 -24.19 -10.61 -20.88
CA ALA A 108 -25.02 -9.94 -21.87
C ALA A 108 -24.29 -10.11 -23.20
#